data_AF-A0A4Q8PGW8-F1
#
_entry.id   AF-A0A4Q8PGW8-F1
#
_cell.length_a   1.000
_cell.length_b   1.000
_cell.length_c   1.000
_cell.angle_alpha   90.00
_cell.angle_beta   90.00
_cell.angle_gamma   90.00
#
_symmetry.space_group_name_H-M   'P 1'
#
loop_
_entity.id
_entity.type
_entity.pdbx_description
1 polymer ?
#
loop_
_entity_poly.entity_id
_entity_poly.type
_entity_poly.pdbx_seq_one_letter_code
_entity_poly.pdbx_strand_id
1 'polypeptide(L)'
;MKGTDLLYQGQAVTLEEMLQARDKRAARQRQALNCYRLPLISLTLVAPGAVKNSAVWRRVADYAIAEILALCEQKEWVNVWEMQVNERSGPEWMAAVCAPAMALKQHMSTLEMSHPLGRLWDIDIIDSDGKSLSRRELGYPARPCLICQQDAHLCARGKHHTLDLLLDEIARRIECYERERCD
;
A
#
# COMPACT_ATOMS: atom_id res chain seq x y z
N MET A 1 25.51 -5.30 5.59
CA MET A 1 24.31 -4.96 6.39
C MET A 1 23.22 -5.92 5.99
N LYS A 2 22.48 -6.49 6.94
CA LYS A 2 21.31 -7.30 6.60
C LYS A 2 20.22 -6.34 6.08
N GLY A 3 19.43 -6.71 5.08
CA GLY A 3 18.38 -5.82 4.54
C GLY A 3 17.39 -5.33 5.61
N THR A 4 17.21 -6.10 6.68
CA THR A 4 16.42 -5.72 7.86
C THR A 4 16.92 -4.43 8.51
N ASP A 5 18.24 -4.20 8.56
CA ASP A 5 18.85 -3.00 9.17
C ASP A 5 18.36 -1.72 8.49
N LEU A 6 18.08 -1.77 7.18
CA LEU A 6 17.63 -0.63 6.38
C LEU A 6 16.13 -0.33 6.58
N LEU A 7 15.33 -1.31 6.99
CA LEU A 7 13.92 -1.10 7.35
C LEU A 7 13.79 -0.33 8.68
N TYR A 8 14.79 -0.46 9.56
CA TYR A 8 14.87 0.24 10.84
C TYR A 8 15.47 1.66 10.75
N GLN A 9 16.07 2.04 9.62
CA GLN A 9 16.68 3.35 9.43
C GLN A 9 15.62 4.43 9.18
N GLY A 10 15.02 4.89 10.26
CA GLY A 10 14.05 5.97 10.26
C GLY A 10 13.62 6.35 11.67
N GLN A 11 12.75 7.35 11.77
CA GLN A 11 12.21 7.78 13.06
C GLN A 11 10.99 6.94 13.41
N ALA A 12 10.94 6.42 14.64
CA ALA A 12 9.76 5.77 15.17
C ALA A 12 8.57 6.75 15.17
N VAL A 13 7.39 6.28 14.76
CA VAL A 13 6.15 7.05 14.78
C VAL A 13 5.34 6.70 16.01
N THR A 14 4.71 7.70 16.61
CA THR A 14 3.77 7.55 17.72
C THR A 14 2.37 7.17 17.23
N LEU A 15 1.53 6.67 18.13
CA LEU A 15 0.13 6.41 17.80
C LEU A 15 -0.60 7.70 17.40
N GLU A 16 -0.32 8.83 18.07
CA GLU A 16 -0.94 10.11 17.76
C GLU A 16 -0.59 10.59 16.34
N GLU A 17 0.69 10.53 15.96
CA GLU A 17 1.13 10.85 14.59
C GLU A 17 0.45 9.96 13.54
N MET A 18 0.25 8.67 13.83
CA MET A 18 -0.50 7.76 12.95
C MET A 18 -1.97 8.15 12.79
N LEU A 19 -2.62 8.56 13.88
CA LEU A 19 -4.02 9.02 13.85
C LEU A 19 -4.14 10.33 13.06
N GLN A 20 -3.26 11.29 13.33
CA GLN A 20 -3.22 12.57 12.61
C GLN A 20 -2.95 12.36 11.11
N ALA A 21 -2.04 11.44 10.73
CA ALA A 21 -1.79 11.11 9.34
C ALA A 21 -3.02 10.54 8.64
N ARG A 22 -3.76 9.63 9.31
CA ARG A 22 -5.03 9.09 8.82
C ARG A 22 -6.07 10.19 8.60
N ASP A 23 -6.20 11.13 9.53
CA ASP A 23 -7.16 12.24 9.39
C ASP A 23 -6.80 13.19 8.25
N LYS A 24 -5.50 13.54 8.13
CA LYS A 24 -4.97 14.33 7.01
C LYS A 24 -5.20 13.63 5.67
N ARG A 25 -5.05 12.30 5.62
CA ARG A 25 -5.33 11.50 4.41
C ARG A 25 -6.81 11.53 4.06
N ALA A 26 -7.70 11.31 5.02
CA ALA A 26 -9.14 11.40 4.81
C ALA A 26 -9.57 12.80 4.34
N ALA A 27 -8.94 13.86 4.85
CA ALA A 27 -9.19 15.23 4.39
C ALA A 27 -8.77 15.44 2.93
N ARG A 28 -7.57 14.98 2.54
CA ARG A 28 -7.09 15.02 1.15
C ARG A 28 -7.99 14.24 0.19
N GLN A 29 -8.43 13.03 0.59
CA GLN A 29 -9.36 12.22 -0.17
C GLN A 29 -10.68 12.96 -0.41
N ARG A 30 -11.29 13.53 0.65
CA ARG A 30 -12.53 14.33 0.52
C ARG A 30 -12.35 15.54 -0.40
N GLN A 31 -11.22 16.25 -0.29
CA GLN A 31 -10.93 17.38 -1.16
C GLN A 31 -10.84 16.95 -2.63
N ALA A 32 -10.07 15.90 -2.93
CA ALA A 32 -9.93 15.39 -4.29
C ALA A 32 -11.27 14.90 -4.88
N LEU A 33 -12.08 14.17 -4.10
CA LEU A 33 -13.42 13.75 -4.53
C LEU A 33 -14.32 14.95 -4.87
N ASN A 34 -14.29 16.01 -4.05
CA ASN A 34 -15.08 17.21 -4.30
C ASN A 34 -14.63 17.97 -5.55
N CYS A 35 -13.32 18.03 -5.80
CA CYS A 35 -12.74 18.75 -6.95
C CYS A 35 -12.91 17.98 -8.26
N TYR A 36 -12.62 16.68 -8.27
CA TYR A 36 -12.50 15.90 -9.50
C TYR A 36 -13.73 15.05 -9.79
N ARG A 37 -14.53 14.68 -8.77
CA ARG A 37 -15.71 13.80 -8.91
C ARG A 37 -15.39 12.47 -9.59
N LEU A 38 -14.18 11.97 -9.41
CA LEU A 38 -13.68 10.70 -9.95
C LEU A 38 -13.28 9.74 -8.82
N PRO A 39 -13.28 8.43 -9.07
CA PRO A 39 -12.72 7.48 -8.12
C PRO A 39 -11.25 7.77 -7.80
N LEU A 40 -10.88 7.48 -6.55
CA LEU A 40 -9.51 7.61 -6.07
C LEU A 40 -8.86 6.25 -5.89
N ILE A 41 -7.60 6.15 -6.31
CA ILE A 41 -6.65 5.16 -5.82
C ILE A 41 -5.95 5.77 -4.61
N SER A 42 -5.89 5.05 -3.49
CA SER A 42 -5.18 5.45 -2.27
C SER A 42 -4.20 4.36 -1.88
N LEU A 43 -2.91 4.63 -1.99
CA LEU A 43 -1.82 3.74 -1.65
C LEU A 43 -1.21 4.12 -0.29
N THR A 44 -1.10 3.12 0.58
CA THR A 44 -0.21 3.14 1.74
C THR A 44 0.56 1.82 1.83
N LEU A 45 1.50 1.69 2.77
CA LEU A 45 2.27 0.47 2.96
C LEU A 45 1.84 -0.31 4.20
N VAL A 46 1.83 -1.63 4.09
CA VAL A 46 1.71 -2.56 5.21
C VAL A 46 3.07 -2.71 5.89
N ALA A 47 3.48 -1.66 6.61
CA ALA A 47 4.76 -1.61 7.33
C ALA A 47 4.56 -1.99 8.81
N PRO A 48 5.07 -3.14 9.30
CA PRO A 48 5.00 -3.50 10.72
C PRO A 48 6.05 -2.71 11.54
N GLY A 49 5.89 -2.66 12.87
CA GLY A 49 6.82 -1.96 13.76
C GLY A 49 6.63 -0.44 13.81
N ALA A 50 7.53 0.27 14.47
CA ALA A 50 7.40 1.71 14.71
C ALA A 50 8.01 2.59 13.60
N VAL A 51 8.93 2.06 12.80
CA VAL A 51 9.55 2.80 11.69
C VAL A 51 8.75 2.54 10.41
N LYS A 52 8.02 3.55 9.95
CA LYS A 52 7.15 3.45 8.76
C LYS A 52 7.74 4.11 7.52
N ASN A 53 8.75 4.96 7.70
CA ASN A 53 9.39 5.71 6.64
C ASN A 53 10.91 5.58 6.76
N SER A 54 11.50 4.98 5.74
CA SER A 54 12.93 4.85 5.50
C SER A 54 13.17 4.92 4.00
N ALA A 55 14.43 4.96 3.57
CA ALA A 55 14.75 4.88 2.14
C ALA A 55 14.17 3.62 1.48
N VAL A 56 14.13 2.49 2.20
CA VAL A 56 13.55 1.24 1.69
C VAL A 56 12.04 1.35 1.54
N TRP A 57 11.33 1.87 2.54
CA TRP A 57 9.88 2.04 2.45
C TRP A 57 9.48 2.98 1.30
N ARG A 58 10.25 4.05 1.06
CA ARG A 58 10.01 4.94 -0.08
C ARG A 58 10.16 4.20 -1.42
N ARG A 59 11.23 3.41 -1.60
CA ARG A 59 11.39 2.58 -2.81
C ARG A 59 10.23 1.59 -2.99
N VAL A 60 9.78 0.94 -1.92
CA VAL A 60 8.64 0.02 -1.98
C VAL A 60 7.35 0.73 -2.43
N ALA A 61 7.14 1.98 -2.00
CA ALA A 61 6.04 2.80 -2.49
C ALA A 61 6.24 3.20 -3.97
N ASP A 62 7.46 3.60 -4.36
CA ASP A 62 7.76 3.98 -5.74
C ASP A 62 7.55 2.80 -6.71
N TYR A 63 7.89 1.57 -6.30
CA TYR A 63 7.56 0.36 -7.06
C TYR A 63 6.05 0.18 -7.22
N ALA A 64 5.27 0.35 -6.16
CA ALA A 64 3.81 0.27 -6.26
C ALA A 64 3.24 1.34 -7.20
N ILE A 65 3.70 2.59 -7.09
CA ILE A 65 3.26 3.70 -7.94
C ILE A 65 3.57 3.40 -9.40
N ALA A 66 4.78 2.92 -9.71
CA ALA A 66 5.17 2.56 -11.07
C ALA A 66 4.26 1.47 -11.67
N GLU A 67 3.99 0.40 -10.92
CA GLU A 67 3.12 -0.70 -11.38
C GLU A 67 1.65 -0.24 -11.53
N ILE A 68 1.16 0.63 -10.64
CA ILE A 68 -0.18 1.24 -10.75
C ILE A 68 -0.28 2.11 -11.99
N LEU A 69 0.70 2.99 -12.23
CA LEU A 69 0.70 3.90 -13.37
C LEU A 69 0.82 3.13 -14.70
N ALA A 70 1.68 2.12 -14.77
CA ALA A 70 1.81 1.25 -15.94
C ALA A 70 0.50 0.50 -16.24
N LEU A 71 -0.20 0.02 -15.21
CA LEU A 71 -1.53 -0.59 -15.37
C LEU A 71 -2.56 0.44 -15.88
N CYS A 72 -2.57 1.66 -15.34
CA CYS A 72 -3.45 2.72 -15.82
C CYS A 72 -3.18 3.05 -17.30
N GLU A 73 -1.91 3.16 -17.70
CA GLU A 73 -1.50 3.38 -19.09
C GLU A 73 -1.98 2.24 -20.00
N GLN A 74 -1.75 0.98 -19.62
CA GLN A 74 -2.21 -0.19 -20.36
C GLN A 74 -3.74 -0.21 -20.58
N LYS A 75 -4.49 0.35 -19.64
CA LYS A 75 -5.96 0.41 -19.66
C LYS A 75 -6.50 1.71 -20.26
N GLU A 76 -5.63 2.59 -20.72
CA GLU A 76 -5.97 3.94 -21.21
C GLU A 76 -6.75 4.76 -20.17
N TRP A 77 -6.49 4.52 -18.88
CA TRP A 77 -7.10 5.24 -17.77
C TRP A 77 -6.32 6.51 -17.47
N VAL A 78 -6.99 7.65 -17.59
CA VAL A 78 -6.35 8.96 -17.42
C VAL A 78 -6.25 9.31 -15.93
N ASN A 79 -5.03 9.51 -15.44
CA ASN A 79 -4.75 10.15 -14.16
C ASN A 79 -4.93 11.67 -14.32
N VAL A 80 -5.91 12.26 -13.62
CA VAL A 80 -6.19 13.71 -13.71
C VAL A 80 -5.58 14.50 -12.55
N TRP A 81 -5.15 13.80 -11.51
CA TRP A 81 -4.56 14.40 -10.33
C TRP A 81 -3.87 13.34 -9.50
N GLU A 82 -2.69 13.67 -8.98
CA GLU A 82 -1.96 12.83 -8.04
C GLU A 82 -1.33 13.64 -6.92
N MET A 83 -1.04 12.97 -5.82
CA MET A 83 -0.31 13.53 -4.69
C MET A 83 0.49 12.44 -3.97
N GLN A 84 1.75 12.74 -3.66
CA GLN A 84 2.59 11.91 -2.81
C GLN A 84 2.94 12.65 -1.52
N VAL A 85 2.99 11.93 -0.40
CA VAL A 85 3.38 12.44 0.91
C VAL A 85 4.31 11.43 1.58
N ASN A 86 5.46 11.90 2.07
CA ASN A 86 6.50 11.06 2.66
C ASN A 86 6.76 11.45 4.12
N GLU A 87 5.75 11.28 4.97
CA GLU A 87 5.77 11.65 6.39
C GLU A 87 6.31 10.50 7.26
N ARG A 88 6.57 10.76 8.54
CA ARG A 88 7.04 9.72 9.49
C ARG A 88 6.08 8.52 9.60
N SER A 89 4.79 8.74 9.38
CA SER A 89 3.74 7.71 9.32
C SER A 89 3.86 6.76 8.14
N GLY A 90 4.76 7.03 7.20
CA GLY A 90 5.03 6.25 6.02
C GLY A 90 4.76 7.01 4.72
N PRO A 91 5.27 6.50 3.60
CA PRO A 91 4.92 7.01 2.29
C PRO A 91 3.46 6.72 1.96
N GLU A 92 2.81 7.71 1.37
CA GLU A 92 1.43 7.66 0.92
C GLU A 92 1.36 8.26 -0.48
N TRP A 93 0.52 7.68 -1.32
CA TRP A 93 0.23 8.23 -2.64
C TRP A 93 -1.25 8.09 -2.95
N MET A 94 -1.80 9.02 -3.71
CA MET A 94 -3.16 8.93 -4.20
C MET A 94 -3.30 9.55 -5.58
N ALA A 95 -4.25 9.05 -6.35
CA ALA A 95 -4.60 9.62 -7.64
C ALA A 95 -6.11 9.57 -7.90
N ALA A 96 -6.62 10.58 -8.60
CA ALA A 96 -7.95 10.59 -9.19
C ALA A 96 -7.86 10.09 -10.63
N VAL A 97 -8.60 9.04 -10.95
CA VAL A 97 -8.46 8.33 -12.23
C VAL A 97 -9.79 8.26 -12.95
N CYS A 98 -9.79 8.61 -14.24
CA CYS A 98 -10.94 8.49 -15.13
C CYS A 98 -11.15 7.03 -15.53
N ALA A 99 -11.72 6.24 -14.61
CA ALA A 99 -12.01 4.82 -14.79
C ALA A 99 -13.19 4.37 -13.91
N PRO A 100 -13.88 3.26 -14.25
CA PRO A 100 -14.89 2.70 -13.36
C PRO A 100 -14.27 2.23 -12.03
N ALA A 101 -14.83 2.67 -10.90
CA ALA A 101 -14.32 2.33 -9.57
C ALA A 101 -14.20 0.81 -9.35
N MET A 102 -15.17 0.04 -9.83
CA MET A 102 -15.15 -1.42 -9.72
C MET A 102 -14.02 -2.05 -10.55
N ALA A 103 -13.75 -1.52 -11.75
CA ALA A 103 -12.66 -2.00 -12.59
C ALA A 103 -11.30 -1.68 -11.95
N LEU A 104 -11.13 -0.47 -11.40
CA LEU A 104 -9.97 -0.12 -10.58
C LEU A 104 -9.80 -1.13 -9.44
N LYS A 105 -10.86 -1.40 -8.67
CA LYS A 105 -10.76 -2.28 -7.50
C LYS A 105 -10.35 -3.69 -7.86
N GLN A 106 -10.90 -4.25 -8.95
CA GLN A 106 -10.52 -5.56 -9.45
C GLN A 106 -9.03 -5.61 -9.81
N HIS A 107 -8.56 -4.68 -10.64
CA HIS A 107 -7.17 -4.70 -11.10
C HIS A 107 -6.17 -4.40 -9.98
N MET A 108 -6.46 -3.44 -9.10
CA MET A 108 -5.59 -3.16 -7.94
C MET A 108 -5.52 -4.35 -6.97
N SER A 109 -6.65 -5.05 -6.77
CA SER A 109 -6.66 -6.26 -5.95
C SER A 109 -5.87 -7.40 -6.60
N THR A 110 -5.95 -7.55 -7.93
CA THR A 110 -5.11 -8.50 -8.67
C THR A 110 -3.64 -8.14 -8.53
N LEU A 111 -3.26 -6.87 -8.66
CA LEU A 111 -1.89 -6.39 -8.49
C LEU A 111 -1.34 -6.72 -7.09
N GLU A 112 -2.13 -6.47 -6.02
CA GLU A 112 -1.75 -6.85 -4.64
C GLU A 112 -1.55 -8.37 -4.47
N MET A 113 -2.26 -9.20 -5.26
CA MET A 113 -2.22 -10.66 -5.16
C MET A 113 -1.11 -11.29 -5.99
N SER A 114 -0.80 -10.74 -7.17
CA SER A 114 0.16 -11.32 -8.11
C SER A 114 1.57 -10.77 -7.97
N HIS A 115 1.72 -9.50 -7.55
CA HIS A 115 3.04 -8.88 -7.48
C HIS A 115 3.86 -9.44 -6.29
N PRO A 116 5.17 -9.71 -6.45
CA PRO A 116 6.02 -10.24 -5.37
C PRO A 116 6.01 -9.39 -4.08
N LEU A 117 5.90 -8.07 -4.25
CA LEU A 117 5.78 -7.08 -3.16
C LEU A 117 4.33 -6.68 -2.86
N GLY A 118 3.34 -7.20 -3.58
CA GLY A 118 1.94 -6.80 -3.46
C GLY A 118 1.36 -6.94 -2.04
N ARG A 119 1.94 -7.83 -1.23
CA ARG A 119 1.58 -8.01 0.18
C ARG A 119 2.06 -6.90 1.12
N LEU A 120 2.97 -6.04 0.66
CA LEU A 120 3.48 -4.87 1.36
C LEU A 120 2.67 -3.61 1.02
N TRP A 121 1.79 -3.69 0.02
CA TRP A 121 0.98 -2.59 -0.44
C TRP A 121 -0.42 -2.70 0.16
N ASP A 122 -1.01 -1.54 0.45
CA ASP A 122 -2.41 -1.42 0.78
C ASP A 122 -3.04 -0.42 -0.19
N ILE A 123 -3.72 -0.96 -1.20
CA ILE A 123 -4.32 -0.20 -2.29
C ILE A 123 -5.84 -0.17 -2.12
N ASP A 124 -6.33 0.96 -1.66
CA ASP A 124 -7.76 1.21 -1.50
C ASP A 124 -8.31 1.96 -2.71
N ILE A 125 -9.52 1.58 -3.12
CA ILE A 125 -10.30 2.32 -4.10
C ILE A 125 -11.47 2.98 -3.39
N ILE A 126 -11.63 4.27 -3.62
CA ILE A 126 -12.75 5.07 -3.14
C ILE A 126 -13.53 5.49 -4.37
N ASP A 127 -14.82 5.18 -4.45
CA ASP A 127 -15.64 5.62 -5.57
C ASP A 127 -15.89 7.14 -5.53
N SER A 128 -16.52 7.67 -6.59
CA SER A 128 -16.81 9.11 -6.71
C SER A 128 -17.75 9.66 -5.63
N ASP A 129 -18.49 8.78 -4.93
CA ASP A 129 -19.38 9.13 -3.82
C ASP A 129 -18.67 9.07 -2.46
N GLY A 130 -17.38 8.70 -2.44
CA GLY A 130 -16.58 8.61 -1.23
C GLY A 130 -16.69 7.29 -0.49
N LYS A 131 -17.32 6.27 -1.08
CA LYS A 131 -17.40 4.93 -0.49
C LYS A 131 -16.17 4.11 -0.87
N SER A 132 -15.48 3.59 0.13
CA SER A 132 -14.38 2.64 -0.08
C SER A 132 -14.91 1.28 -0.52
N LEU A 133 -14.32 0.73 -1.58
CA LEU A 133 -14.63 -0.60 -2.10
C LEU A 133 -13.80 -1.66 -1.38
N SER A 134 -14.49 -2.66 -0.85
CA SER A 134 -13.89 -3.72 -0.04
C SER A 134 -13.50 -4.94 -0.86
N ARG A 135 -12.54 -5.74 -0.37
CA ARG A 135 -12.20 -7.04 -0.98
C ARG A 135 -13.36 -8.04 -0.93
N ARG A 136 -14.23 -7.94 0.08
CA ARG A 136 -15.38 -8.84 0.27
C ARG A 136 -16.44 -8.66 -0.82
N GLU A 137 -16.64 -7.43 -1.30
CA GLU A 137 -17.54 -7.14 -2.43
C GLU A 137 -17.09 -7.83 -3.72
N LEU A 138 -15.81 -8.21 -3.84
CA LEU A 138 -15.27 -8.99 -4.97
C LEU A 138 -15.25 -10.50 -4.73
N GLY A 139 -15.71 -10.99 -3.57
CA GLY A 139 -15.66 -12.42 -3.23
C GLY A 139 -14.25 -12.97 -2.98
N TYR A 140 -13.24 -12.10 -2.81
CA TYR A 140 -11.87 -12.56 -2.57
C TYR A 140 -11.67 -13.09 -1.15
N PRO A 141 -10.81 -14.12 -0.99
CA PRO A 141 -10.51 -14.69 0.32
C PRO A 141 -9.76 -13.69 1.21
N ALA A 142 -9.70 -14.01 2.51
CA ALA A 142 -8.86 -13.29 3.46
C ALA A 142 -7.40 -13.28 2.99
N ARG A 143 -6.69 -12.19 3.28
CA ARG A 143 -5.26 -12.06 2.95
C ARG A 143 -4.48 -13.15 3.73
N PRO A 144 -3.71 -14.04 3.07
CA PRO A 144 -2.86 -14.99 3.79
C PRO A 144 -1.73 -14.29 4.56
N CYS A 145 -1.25 -14.88 5.63
CA CYS A 145 -0.17 -14.39 6.48
C CYS A 145 1.14 -14.39 5.70
N LEU A 146 1.95 -13.33 5.84
CA LEU A 146 3.23 -13.20 5.15
C LEU A 146 4.21 -14.36 5.44
N ILE A 147 4.09 -14.97 6.63
CA ILE A 147 4.98 -16.03 7.12
C ILE A 147 4.39 -17.42 6.89
N CYS A 148 3.21 -17.71 7.45
CA CYS A 148 2.65 -19.07 7.50
C CYS A 148 1.51 -19.34 6.51
N GLN A 149 1.12 -18.34 5.70
CA GLN A 149 0.04 -18.43 4.73
C GLN A 149 -1.37 -18.74 5.27
N GLN A 150 -1.56 -18.84 6.60
CA GLN A 150 -2.86 -18.89 7.26
C GLN A 150 -3.56 -17.52 7.22
N ASP A 151 -4.75 -17.35 7.80
CA ASP A 151 -5.41 -16.03 7.83
C ASP A 151 -4.55 -14.97 8.57
N ALA A 152 -4.16 -13.91 7.86
CA ALA A 152 -3.32 -12.84 8.40
C ALA A 152 -3.98 -12.11 9.58
N HIS A 153 -5.31 -11.98 9.60
CA HIS A 153 -6.02 -11.33 10.69
C HIS A 153 -5.91 -12.15 11.99
N LEU A 154 -5.99 -13.48 11.88
CA LEU A 154 -5.79 -14.38 13.03
C LEU A 154 -4.33 -14.31 13.53
N CYS A 155 -3.35 -14.30 12.62
CA CYS A 155 -1.94 -14.16 13.01
C CYS A 155 -1.61 -12.82 13.67
N ALA A 156 -2.14 -11.71 13.15
CA ALA A 156 -1.93 -10.39 13.72
C ALA A 156 -2.56 -10.27 15.12
N ARG A 157 -3.79 -10.77 15.29
CA ARG A 157 -4.49 -10.75 16.58
C ARG A 157 -3.82 -11.66 17.61
N GLY A 158 -3.41 -12.86 17.20
CA GLY A 158 -2.74 -13.84 18.07
C GLY A 158 -1.26 -13.54 18.31
N LYS A 159 -0.68 -12.55 17.62
CA LYS A 159 0.76 -12.26 17.62
C LYS A 159 1.60 -13.53 17.37
N HIS A 160 1.16 -14.38 16.43
CA HIS A 160 1.79 -15.67 16.17
C HIS A 160 3.22 -15.58 15.63
N HIS A 161 3.63 -14.41 15.13
CA HIS A 161 4.97 -14.16 14.61
C HIS A 161 5.56 -12.93 15.27
N THR A 162 6.87 -12.97 15.54
CA THR A 162 7.61 -11.84 16.09
C THR A 162 7.75 -10.72 15.05
N LEU A 163 7.99 -9.50 15.53
CA LEU A 163 8.25 -8.37 14.64
C LEU A 163 9.51 -8.59 13.79
N ASP A 164 10.58 -9.11 14.39
CA ASP A 164 11.83 -9.39 13.67
C ASP A 164 11.62 -10.39 12.53
N LEU A 165 10.88 -11.47 12.77
CA LEU A 165 10.59 -12.46 11.73
C LEU A 165 9.79 -11.85 10.56
N LEU A 166 8.85 -10.95 10.86
CA LEU A 166 8.11 -10.23 9.83
C LEU A 166 9.03 -9.31 9.02
N LEU A 167 9.90 -8.55 9.69
CA LEU A 167 10.79 -7.62 9.02
C LEU A 167 11.87 -8.33 8.21
N ASP A 168 12.39 -9.47 8.68
CA ASP A 168 13.33 -10.30 7.94
C ASP A 168 12.70 -10.85 6.65
N GLU A 169 11.46 -11.35 6.71
CA GLU A 169 10.75 -11.81 5.51
C GLU A 169 10.43 -10.67 4.53
N ILE A 170 10.09 -9.48 5.05
CA ILE A 170 9.88 -8.28 4.23
C ILE A 170 11.19 -7.89 3.52
N ALA A 171 12.30 -7.82 4.26
CA ALA A 171 13.61 -7.49 3.71
C ALA A 171 14.01 -8.49 2.60
N ARG A 172 13.86 -9.80 2.88
CA ARG A 172 14.15 -10.86 1.91
C ARG A 172 13.35 -10.71 0.61
N ARG A 173 12.06 -10.38 0.69
CA ARG A 173 11.20 -10.15 -0.50
C ARG A 173 11.67 -8.97 -1.33
N ILE A 174 12.00 -7.86 -0.67
CA ILE A 174 12.51 -6.66 -1.33
C ILE A 174 13.83 -6.97 -2.02
N GLU A 175 14.78 -7.62 -1.33
CA GLU A 175 16.07 -8.01 -1.90
C GLU A 175 15.93 -8.99 -3.08
N CYS A 176 15.02 -9.97 -3.01
CA CYS A 176 14.72 -10.87 -4.14
C CYS A 176 14.21 -10.08 -5.34
N TYR A 177 13.21 -9.22 -5.14
CA TYR A 177 12.63 -8.41 -6.20
C TYR A 177 13.63 -7.42 -6.82
N GLU A 178 14.43 -6.74 -6.00
CA GLU A 178 15.44 -5.78 -6.48
C GLU A 178 16.57 -6.46 -7.26
N ARG A 179 16.95 -7.70 -6.92
CA ARG A 179 17.95 -8.48 -7.69
C ARG A 179 17.42 -8.87 -9.06
N GLU A 180 16.22 -9.42 -9.13
CA GLU A 180 15.58 -9.87 -10.39
C GLU A 180 15.33 -8.73 -11.38
N ARG A 181 15.35 -7.47 -10.92
CA ARG A 181 15.15 -6.26 -11.74
C ARG A 181 16.45 -5.64 -12.26
N CYS A 182 17.60 -6.01 -11.67
CA CYS A 182 18.93 -5.55 -12.09
C CYS A 182 19.58 -6.49 -13.11
N ASP A 183 19.05 -7.70 -13.27
CA ASP A 183 19.42 -8.66 -14.31
C ASP A 183 18.58 -8.45 -15.59
#